data_AF-A0AB39L8Q5-F1
#
_entry.id   AF-A0AB39L8Q5-F1
#
_cell.length_a   1.000
_cell.length_b   1.000
_cell.length_c   1.000
_cell.angle_alpha   90.00
_cell.angle_beta   90.00
_cell.angle_gamma   90.00
#
_symmetry.space_group_name_H-M   'P 1'
#
loop_
_entity.id
_entity.type
_entity.pdbx_description
1 polymer ?
#
loop_
_entity_poly.entity_id
_entity_poly.type
_entity_poly.pdbx_seq_one_letter_code
_entity_poly.pdbx_strand_id
1 'polypeptide(L)'
;MAHTDDGHAHSHSHAHSHSAFDNDKDALAAIEEHHTHMLHRVTALSDALIAAVAGGDGGTAYDEHANLVAWCEDELIPHAVAEEGPLYGPARETPEGRLLVEGMLLDHRTIIGLVEELRPAEGARAAALGLVITRAFALHLRKENELLFPYIARNPDLSLAKAVAGLEEVVGQ
;
A
#
# COMPACT_ATOMS: atom_id res chain seq x y z
N MET A 1 -6.51 63.91 -13.79
CA MET A 1 -6.70 63.01 -14.95
C MET A 1 -5.48 62.09 -14.95
N ALA A 2 -5.57 60.94 -14.27
CA ALA A 2 -5.90 59.60 -14.82
C ALA A 2 -4.74 59.06 -15.69
N HIS A 3 -4.22 57.84 -15.57
CA HIS A 3 -4.60 56.61 -14.89
C HIS A 3 -3.33 55.71 -14.78
N THR A 4 -3.31 54.83 -13.76
CA THR A 4 -2.58 53.56 -13.50
C THR A 4 -1.97 52.81 -14.70
N ASP A 5 -0.74 52.26 -14.59
CA ASP A 5 -0.38 50.88 -14.15
C ASP A 5 -0.98 49.76 -15.02
N ASP A 6 -0.11 48.89 -15.56
CA ASP A 6 -0.46 47.49 -15.84
C ASP A 6 0.79 46.63 -16.05
N GLY A 7 1.07 45.84 -15.01
CA GLY A 7 2.00 44.72 -15.04
C GLY A 7 1.43 43.54 -15.84
N HIS A 8 2.27 42.93 -16.66
CA HIS A 8 1.97 41.64 -17.27
C HIS A 8 2.54 40.53 -16.40
N ALA A 9 1.76 40.12 -15.39
CA ALA A 9 2.01 38.89 -14.65
C ALA A 9 1.61 37.70 -15.54
N HIS A 10 2.59 36.89 -15.93
CA HIS A 10 2.34 35.57 -16.48
C HIS A 10 1.70 34.70 -15.39
N SER A 11 0.40 34.48 -15.53
CA SER A 11 -0.36 33.52 -14.74
C SER A 11 0.09 32.11 -15.11
N HIS A 12 0.88 31.49 -14.23
CA HIS A 12 1.03 30.04 -14.21
C HIS A 12 -0.21 29.45 -13.53
N SER A 13 -1.11 28.90 -14.35
CA SER A 13 -2.21 28.05 -13.91
C SER A 13 -1.62 26.78 -13.30
N HIS A 14 -1.64 26.68 -11.97
CA HIS A 14 -1.51 25.41 -11.28
C HIS A 14 -2.83 24.64 -11.46
N ALA A 15 -2.79 23.56 -12.23
CA ALA A 15 -3.84 22.55 -12.23
C ALA A 15 -3.93 21.98 -10.80
N HIS A 16 -4.96 22.37 -10.06
CA HIS A 16 -5.33 21.73 -8.82
C HIS A 16 -5.84 20.32 -9.14
N SER A 17 -4.98 19.32 -8.95
CA SER A 17 -5.41 17.94 -8.75
C SER A 17 -6.50 17.95 -7.68
N HIS A 18 -7.72 17.55 -8.04
CA HIS A 18 -8.78 17.37 -7.05
C HIS A 18 -8.39 16.18 -6.18
N SER A 19 -8.30 16.43 -4.89
CA SER A 19 -8.13 15.37 -3.90
C SER A 19 -9.47 14.64 -3.75
N ALA A 20 -9.48 13.30 -3.83
CA ALA A 20 -10.66 12.50 -3.53
C ALA A 20 -11.17 12.69 -2.08
N PHE A 21 -10.30 13.20 -1.20
CA PHE A 21 -10.60 13.48 0.20
C PHE A 21 -10.54 14.97 0.52
N ASP A 22 -11.48 15.44 1.34
CA ASP A 22 -11.57 16.85 1.76
C ASP A 22 -10.41 17.27 2.69
N ASN A 23 -9.79 16.31 3.40
CA ASN A 23 -8.65 16.55 4.28
C ASN A 23 -7.85 15.26 4.58
N ASP A 24 -6.65 15.43 5.15
CA ASP A 24 -5.73 14.34 5.49
C ASP A 24 -6.28 13.36 6.55
N LYS A 25 -7.22 13.78 7.41
CA LYS A 25 -7.83 12.90 8.41
C LYS A 25 -8.76 11.89 7.74
N ASP A 26 -9.54 12.34 6.76
CA ASP A 26 -10.46 11.47 6.02
C ASP A 26 -9.68 10.52 5.10
N ALA A 27 -8.62 11.02 4.46
CA ALA A 27 -7.67 10.18 3.72
C ALA A 27 -7.01 9.11 4.60
N LEU A 28 -6.58 9.47 5.81
CA LEU A 28 -6.00 8.52 6.77
C LEU A 28 -7.01 7.43 7.17
N ALA A 29 -8.25 7.80 7.48
CA ALA A 29 -9.27 6.83 7.85
C ALA A 29 -9.58 5.86 6.69
N ALA A 30 -9.66 6.36 5.46
CA ALA A 30 -9.93 5.53 4.29
C ALA A 30 -8.80 4.54 3.97
N ILE A 31 -7.53 4.98 4.04
CA ILE A 31 -6.41 4.08 3.79
C ILE A 31 -6.24 3.05 4.91
N GLU A 32 -6.51 3.40 6.16
CA GLU A 32 -6.52 2.46 7.28
C GLU A 32 -7.62 1.39 7.13
N GLU A 33 -8.81 1.77 6.64
CA GLU A 33 -9.90 0.84 6.34
C GLU A 33 -9.53 -0.11 5.19
N HIS A 34 -8.96 0.43 4.11
CA HIS A 34 -8.46 -0.37 2.99
C HIS A 34 -7.39 -1.37 3.43
N HIS A 35 -6.40 -0.93 4.20
CA HIS A 35 -5.35 -1.78 4.79
C HIS A 35 -5.92 -2.89 5.67
N THR A 36 -6.96 -2.57 6.44
CA THR A 36 -7.68 -3.55 7.27
C THR A 36 -8.36 -4.61 6.38
N HIS A 37 -9.03 -4.19 5.30
CA HIS A 37 -9.67 -5.10 4.35
C HIS A 37 -8.65 -6.04 3.68
N MET A 38 -7.54 -5.51 3.15
CA MET A 38 -6.49 -6.32 2.53
C MET A 38 -5.87 -7.32 3.52
N LEU A 39 -5.60 -6.89 4.76
CA LEU A 39 -5.05 -7.77 5.79
C LEU A 39 -6.01 -8.91 6.16
N HIS A 40 -7.32 -8.63 6.25
CA HIS A 40 -8.32 -9.68 6.45
C HIS A 40 -8.35 -10.65 5.26
N ARG A 41 -8.25 -10.14 4.03
CA ARG A 41 -8.29 -10.96 2.82
C ARG A 41 -7.11 -11.92 2.74
N VAL A 42 -5.87 -11.44 2.91
CA VAL A 42 -4.68 -12.30 2.87
C VAL A 42 -4.67 -13.31 4.01
N THR A 43 -5.13 -12.91 5.20
CA THR A 43 -5.25 -13.82 6.35
C THR A 43 -6.20 -14.97 6.03
N ALA A 44 -7.37 -14.68 5.47
CA ALA A 44 -8.34 -15.70 5.10
C ALA A 44 -7.82 -16.67 4.03
N LEU A 45 -7.13 -16.16 3.00
CA LEU A 45 -6.51 -16.97 1.95
C LEU A 45 -5.41 -17.87 2.51
N SER A 46 -4.53 -17.32 3.35
CA SER A 46 -3.46 -18.08 4.01
C SER A 46 -4.03 -19.18 4.93
N ASP A 47 -5.06 -18.86 5.73
CA ASP A 47 -5.69 -19.82 6.63
C ASP A 47 -6.40 -20.95 5.88
N ALA A 48 -7.06 -20.65 4.75
CA ALA A 48 -7.67 -21.65 3.88
C ALA A 48 -6.62 -22.62 3.32
N LEU A 49 -5.51 -22.11 2.80
CA LEU A 49 -4.39 -22.93 2.32
C LEU A 49 -3.80 -23.81 3.44
N ILE A 50 -3.56 -23.25 4.63
CA ILE A 50 -3.06 -24.00 5.79
C ILE A 50 -4.02 -25.13 6.16
N ALA A 51 -5.33 -24.85 6.20
CA ALA A 51 -6.34 -25.84 6.53
C ALA A 51 -6.41 -26.97 5.51
N ALA A 52 -6.36 -26.65 4.21
CA ALA A 52 -6.37 -27.63 3.13
C ALA A 52 -5.14 -28.55 3.18
N VAL A 53 -3.96 -27.98 3.38
CA VAL A 53 -2.70 -28.72 3.54
C VAL A 53 -2.73 -29.62 4.77
N ALA A 54 -3.22 -29.12 5.91
CA ALA A 54 -3.32 -29.90 7.15
C ALA A 54 -4.35 -31.04 7.03
N GLY A 55 -5.42 -30.84 6.24
CA GLY A 55 -6.42 -31.85 5.95
C GLY A 55 -5.96 -32.94 4.98
N GLY A 56 -4.84 -32.75 4.28
CA GLY A 56 -4.33 -33.68 3.28
C GLY A 56 -5.14 -33.71 1.98
N ASP A 57 -5.97 -32.70 1.73
CA ASP A 57 -6.74 -32.56 0.50
C ASP A 57 -5.88 -31.84 -0.54
N GLY A 58 -5.19 -32.61 -1.38
CA GLY A 58 -4.29 -32.07 -2.40
C GLY A 58 -4.99 -31.24 -3.48
N GLY A 59 -6.27 -31.53 -3.77
CA GLY A 59 -7.06 -30.75 -4.74
C GLY A 59 -7.40 -29.38 -4.18
N THR A 60 -8.00 -29.35 -3.00
CA THR A 60 -8.30 -28.08 -2.31
C THR A 60 -7.04 -27.28 -2.02
N ALA A 61 -5.94 -27.92 -1.62
CA ALA A 61 -4.68 -27.22 -1.36
C ALA A 61 -4.09 -26.57 -2.62
N TYR A 62 -4.26 -27.19 -3.79
CA TYR A 62 -3.86 -26.60 -5.07
C TYR A 62 -4.71 -25.37 -5.41
N ASP A 63 -6.03 -25.46 -5.25
CA ASP A 63 -6.95 -24.35 -5.54
C ASP A 63 -6.70 -23.16 -4.61
N GLU A 64 -6.53 -23.39 -3.30
CA GLU A 64 -6.27 -22.31 -2.35
C GLU A 64 -4.87 -21.69 -2.50
N HIS A 65 -3.88 -22.48 -2.95
CA HIS A 65 -2.58 -21.94 -3.33
C HIS A 65 -2.71 -21.00 -4.53
N ALA A 66 -3.43 -21.41 -5.57
CA ALA A 66 -3.68 -20.58 -6.74
C ALA A 66 -4.43 -19.29 -6.39
N ASN A 67 -5.42 -19.36 -5.50
CA ASN A 67 -6.16 -18.20 -5.01
C ASN A 67 -5.25 -17.19 -4.29
N LEU A 68 -4.37 -17.67 -3.42
CA LEU A 68 -3.42 -16.81 -2.70
C LEU A 68 -2.42 -16.16 -3.67
N VAL A 69 -1.87 -16.92 -4.61
CA VAL A 69 -0.95 -16.42 -5.63
C VAL A 69 -1.62 -15.34 -6.49
N ALA A 70 -2.82 -15.60 -7.00
CA ALA A 70 -3.58 -14.64 -7.80
C ALA A 70 -3.83 -13.34 -7.03
N TRP A 71 -4.28 -13.42 -5.77
CA TRP A 71 -4.48 -12.22 -4.95
C TRP A 71 -3.19 -11.44 -4.70
N CYS A 72 -2.06 -12.13 -4.51
CA CYS A 72 -0.77 -11.46 -4.36
C CYS A 72 -0.37 -10.69 -5.64
N GLU A 73 -0.64 -11.25 -6.82
CA GLU A 73 -0.30 -10.66 -8.11
C GLU A 73 -1.23 -9.53 -8.52
N ASP A 74 -2.52 -9.68 -8.26
CA ASP A 74 -3.56 -8.77 -8.73
C ASP A 74 -3.81 -7.62 -7.74
N GLU A 75 -3.55 -7.83 -6.44
CA GLU A 75 -3.86 -6.83 -5.40
C GLU A 75 -2.62 -6.43 -4.58
N LEU A 76 -1.93 -7.37 -3.94
CA LEU A 76 -0.84 -7.05 -3.00
C LEU A 76 0.34 -6.31 -3.65
N ILE A 77 0.86 -6.86 -4.75
CA ILE A 77 2.03 -6.28 -5.43
C ILE A 77 1.67 -4.95 -6.08
N PRO A 78 0.56 -4.81 -6.83
CA PRO A 78 0.14 -3.53 -7.38
C PRO A 78 -0.07 -2.46 -6.30
N HIS A 79 -0.69 -2.81 -5.16
CA HIS A 79 -0.82 -1.92 -4.01
C HIS A 79 0.54 -1.39 -3.56
N ALA A 80 1.47 -2.27 -3.20
CA ALA A 80 2.79 -1.88 -2.70
C ALA A 80 3.55 -0.98 -3.70
N VAL A 81 3.52 -1.31 -4.99
CA VAL A 81 4.21 -0.51 -6.02
C VAL A 81 3.57 0.86 -6.22
N ALA A 82 2.23 0.95 -6.14
CA ALA A 82 1.52 2.20 -6.32
C ALA A 82 1.88 3.24 -5.24
N GLU A 83 2.19 2.80 -4.02
CA GLU A 83 2.53 3.69 -2.89
C GLU A 83 3.92 4.34 -3.04
N GLU A 84 4.87 3.68 -3.71
CA GLU A 84 6.29 4.08 -3.71
C GLU A 84 6.55 5.48 -4.26
N GLY A 85 5.78 5.92 -5.26
CA GLY A 85 5.93 7.25 -5.84
C GLY A 85 5.20 8.32 -5.03
N PRO A 86 3.85 8.31 -5.04
CA PRO A 86 3.04 9.37 -4.47
C PRO A 86 3.13 9.48 -2.94
N LEU A 87 3.08 8.36 -2.21
CA LEU A 87 3.08 8.37 -0.74
C LEU A 87 4.51 8.47 -0.20
N TYR A 88 5.43 7.67 -0.71
CA TYR A 88 6.77 7.60 -0.12
C TYR A 88 7.71 8.68 -0.63
N GLY A 89 7.56 9.13 -1.88
CA GLY A 89 8.45 10.11 -2.51
C GLY A 89 8.61 11.38 -1.67
N PRO A 90 7.54 12.13 -1.36
CA PRO A 90 7.63 13.34 -0.56
C PRO A 90 8.18 13.10 0.86
N ALA A 91 7.76 12.02 1.52
CA ALA A 91 8.24 11.68 2.86
C ALA A 91 9.71 11.26 2.88
N ARG A 92 10.25 10.71 1.78
CA ARG A 92 11.65 10.32 1.64
C ARG A 92 12.61 11.51 1.61
N GLU A 93 12.13 12.66 1.13
CA GLU A 93 12.92 13.88 1.03
C GLU A 93 13.08 14.61 2.38
N THR A 94 12.40 14.14 3.43
CA THR A 94 12.54 14.70 4.78
C THR A 94 13.56 13.92 5.62
N PRO A 95 14.31 14.58 6.52
CA PRO A 95 15.23 13.90 7.42
C PRO A 95 14.57 12.82 8.30
N GLU A 96 13.34 13.08 8.75
CA GLU A 96 12.58 12.20 9.64
C GLU A 96 12.03 10.97 8.91
N GLY A 97 11.57 11.13 7.66
CA GLY A 97 10.92 10.06 6.89
C GLY A 97 11.90 9.16 6.12
N ARG A 98 13.07 9.66 5.73
CA ARG A 98 14.00 8.95 4.83
C ARG A 98 14.34 7.52 5.24
N LEU A 99 14.75 7.28 6.49
CA LEU A 99 15.17 5.94 6.92
C LEU A 99 13.98 4.98 7.05
N LEU A 100 12.80 5.48 7.43
CA LEU A 100 11.58 4.68 7.49
C LEU A 100 11.16 4.25 6.08
N VAL A 101 11.16 5.18 5.11
CA VAL A 101 10.85 4.90 3.71
C VAL A 101 11.81 3.87 3.10
N GLU A 102 13.12 4.03 3.28
CA GLU A 102 14.09 3.03 2.80
C GLU A 102 13.83 1.64 3.42
N GLY A 103 13.43 1.60 4.70
CA GLY A 103 13.00 0.37 5.36
C GLY A 103 11.72 -0.23 4.76
N MET A 104 10.73 0.58 4.39
CA MET A 104 9.48 0.11 3.76
C MET A 104 9.70 -0.39 2.33
N LEU A 105 10.59 0.24 1.56
CA LEU A 105 11.01 -0.26 0.24
C LEU A 105 11.80 -1.59 0.33
N LEU A 106 12.49 -1.84 1.45
CA LEU A 106 13.06 -3.16 1.73
C LEU A 106 11.98 -4.20 2.06
N ASP A 107 10.95 -3.82 2.80
CA ASP A 107 9.80 -4.69 3.04
C ASP A 107 9.09 -5.07 1.74
N HIS A 108 8.81 -4.11 0.84
CA HIS A 108 8.19 -4.38 -0.46
C HIS A 108 8.97 -5.42 -1.25
N ARG A 109 10.29 -5.24 -1.38
CA ARG A 109 11.16 -6.21 -2.06
C ARG A 109 11.15 -7.58 -1.39
N THR A 110 11.07 -7.61 -0.05
CA THR A 110 10.99 -8.87 0.71
C THR A 110 9.67 -9.57 0.45
N ILE A 111 8.55 -8.85 0.48
CA ILE A 111 7.20 -9.38 0.22
C ILE A 111 7.11 -9.92 -1.22
N ILE A 112 7.57 -9.14 -2.21
CA ILE A 112 7.62 -9.57 -3.62
C ILE A 112 8.47 -10.84 -3.76
N GLY A 113 9.64 -10.89 -3.13
CA GLY A 113 10.50 -12.08 -3.14
C GLY A 113 9.81 -13.32 -2.54
N LEU A 114 9.05 -13.15 -1.45
CA LEU A 114 8.27 -14.23 -0.85
C LEU A 114 7.14 -14.72 -1.78
N VAL A 115 6.50 -13.82 -2.54
CA VAL A 115 5.50 -14.19 -3.55
C VAL A 115 6.15 -15.00 -4.67
N GLU A 116 7.33 -14.60 -5.14
CA GLU A 116 8.07 -15.37 -6.15
C GLU A 116 8.47 -16.76 -5.64
N GLU A 117 8.81 -16.90 -4.35
CA GLU A 117 9.03 -18.21 -3.72
C GLU A 117 7.74 -19.03 -3.55
N LEU A 118 6.60 -18.36 -3.35
CA LEU A 118 5.29 -19.00 -3.20
C LEU A 118 4.82 -19.64 -4.51
N ARG A 119 5.04 -19.00 -5.66
CA ARG A 119 4.57 -19.46 -6.98
C ARG A 119 4.88 -20.95 -7.25
N PRO A 120 6.12 -21.44 -7.09
CA PRO A 120 6.44 -22.86 -7.31
C PRO A 120 6.29 -23.74 -6.05
N ALA A 121 5.90 -23.17 -4.91
CA ALA A 121 5.84 -23.92 -3.66
C ALA A 121 4.58 -24.78 -3.59
N GLU A 122 4.67 -25.90 -2.88
CA GLU A 122 3.55 -26.82 -2.68
C GLU A 122 3.44 -27.23 -1.20
N GLY A 123 2.26 -27.72 -0.83
CA GLY A 123 2.00 -28.33 0.48
C GLY A 123 2.43 -27.45 1.66
N ALA A 124 3.13 -28.05 2.62
CA ALA A 124 3.56 -27.37 3.84
C ALA A 124 4.45 -26.13 3.58
N ARG A 125 5.24 -26.14 2.50
CA ARG A 125 6.08 -24.97 2.14
C ARG A 125 5.22 -23.81 1.65
N ALA A 126 4.24 -24.06 0.80
CA ALA A 126 3.31 -23.05 0.33
C ALA A 126 2.52 -22.43 1.50
N ALA A 127 2.00 -23.26 2.39
CA ALA A 127 1.30 -22.83 3.60
C ALA A 127 2.18 -21.95 4.51
N ALA A 128 3.46 -22.33 4.69
CA ALA A 128 4.41 -21.54 5.47
C ALA A 128 4.70 -20.17 4.81
N LEU A 129 4.89 -20.14 3.50
CA LEU A 129 5.12 -18.89 2.76
C LEU A 129 3.90 -17.96 2.83
N GLY A 130 2.67 -18.48 2.70
CA GLY A 130 1.46 -17.68 2.87
C GLY A 130 1.36 -17.02 4.26
N LEU A 131 1.70 -17.76 5.31
CA LEU A 131 1.76 -17.21 6.68
C LEU A 131 2.83 -16.12 6.80
N VAL A 132 4.02 -16.34 6.24
CA VAL A 132 5.12 -15.37 6.29
C VAL A 132 4.76 -14.09 5.53
N ILE A 133 4.15 -14.20 4.34
CA ILE A 133 3.64 -13.04 3.57
C ILE A 133 2.64 -12.27 4.42
N THR A 134 1.66 -12.95 5.02
CA THR A 134 0.64 -12.34 5.89
C THR A 134 1.28 -11.55 7.03
N ARG A 135 2.29 -12.11 7.69
CA ARG A 135 2.99 -11.46 8.82
C ARG A 135 3.88 -10.31 8.38
N ALA A 136 4.59 -10.45 7.26
CA ALA A 136 5.40 -9.38 6.70
C ALA A 136 4.53 -8.19 6.27
N PHE A 137 3.43 -8.45 5.59
CA PHE A 137 2.46 -7.43 5.19
C PHE A 137 1.82 -6.76 6.40
N ALA A 138 1.40 -7.50 7.42
CA ALA A 138 0.87 -6.92 8.66
C ALA A 138 1.89 -5.98 9.35
N LEU A 139 3.18 -6.34 9.39
CA LEU A 139 4.22 -5.48 9.94
C LEU A 139 4.42 -4.22 9.08
N HIS A 140 4.39 -4.38 7.76
CA HIS A 140 4.48 -3.29 6.81
C HIS A 140 3.35 -2.27 7.02
N LEU A 141 2.10 -2.72 7.00
CA LEU A 141 0.92 -1.87 7.22
C LEU A 141 0.96 -1.14 8.57
N ARG A 142 1.52 -1.76 9.62
CA ARG A 142 1.71 -1.07 10.91
C ARG A 142 2.69 0.08 10.82
N LYS A 143 3.77 -0.05 10.04
CA LYS A 143 4.70 1.06 9.84
C LYS A 143 4.04 2.21 9.09
N GLU A 144 3.18 1.90 8.12
CA GLU A 144 2.43 2.91 7.40
C GLU A 144 1.42 3.61 8.28
N ASN A 145 0.50 2.85 8.88
CA ASN A 145 -0.63 3.38 9.64
C ASN A 145 -0.19 4.02 10.98
N GLU A 146 0.79 3.45 11.67
CA GLU A 146 1.19 3.95 13.00
C GLU A 146 2.31 5.00 12.92
N LEU A 147 3.13 5.01 11.87
CA LEU A 147 4.30 5.88 11.78
C LEU A 147 4.26 6.83 10.58
N LEU A 148 4.17 6.32 9.35
CA LEU A 148 4.32 7.13 8.14
C LEU A 148 3.13 8.07 7.92
N PHE A 149 1.91 7.55 7.87
CA PHE A 149 0.74 8.37 7.55
C PHE A 149 0.45 9.42 8.63
N PRO A 150 0.56 9.12 9.94
CA PRO A 150 0.46 10.14 10.98
C PRO A 150 1.56 11.21 10.86
N TYR A 151 2.76 10.84 10.40
CA TYR A 151 3.82 11.81 10.12
C TYR A 151 3.46 12.72 8.94
N ILE A 152 3.01 12.15 7.81
CA ILE A 152 2.58 12.90 6.63
C ILE A 152 1.43 13.85 6.99
N ALA A 153 0.38 13.36 7.65
CA ALA A 153 -0.81 14.15 7.98
C ALA A 153 -0.56 15.28 8.98
N ARG A 154 0.53 15.21 9.76
CA ARG A 154 0.93 16.26 10.73
C ARG A 154 1.97 17.22 10.17
N ASN A 155 2.57 16.90 9.03
CA ASN A 155 3.60 17.73 8.42
C ASN A 155 2.93 18.78 7.51
N PRO A 156 3.08 20.09 7.80
CA PRO A 156 2.41 21.15 7.03
C PRO A 156 2.90 21.26 5.58
N ASP A 157 4.07 20.71 5.26
CA ASP A 157 4.65 20.72 3.92
C ASP A 157 4.24 19.49 3.09
N LEU A 158 3.53 18.53 3.70
CA LEU A 158 3.04 17.31 3.06
C LEU A 158 1.50 17.31 3.04
N SER A 159 0.90 16.42 2.23
CA SER A 159 -0.54 16.17 2.28
C SER A 159 -0.83 14.72 1.92
N LEU A 160 -1.41 14.01 2.90
CA LEU A 160 -1.83 12.63 2.69
C LEU A 160 -2.97 12.56 1.66
N ALA A 161 -3.94 13.47 1.75
CA ALA A 161 -5.09 13.52 0.86
C ALA A 161 -4.68 13.65 -0.62
N LYS A 162 -3.67 14.47 -0.92
CA LYS A 162 -3.10 14.59 -2.28
C LYS A 162 -2.33 13.35 -2.70
N ALA A 163 -1.60 12.73 -1.78
CA ALA A 163 -0.78 11.56 -2.09
C ALA A 163 -1.65 10.33 -2.42
N VAL A 164 -2.78 10.15 -1.71
CA VAL A 164 -3.71 9.05 -1.97
C VAL A 164 -4.66 9.28 -3.15
N ALA A 165 -4.89 10.54 -3.57
CA ALA A 165 -5.70 10.84 -4.76
C ALA A 165 -5.07 10.31 -6.07
N GLY A 166 -3.79 9.97 -6.08
CA GLY A 166 -3.13 9.27 -7.19
C GLY A 166 -3.31 7.74 -7.15
N LEU A 167 -3.96 7.20 -6.12
CA LEU A 167 -4.12 5.78 -5.84
C LEU A 167 -5.57 5.30 -6.04
N GLU A 168 -6.40 6.02 -6.80
CA GLU A 168 -7.84 5.74 -6.94
C GLU A 168 -8.16 4.30 -7.39
N GLU A 169 -7.27 3.62 -8.14
CA GLU A 169 -7.41 2.19 -8.46
C GLU A 169 -7.12 1.23 -7.28
N VAL A 170 -6.42 1.69 -6.24
CA VAL A 170 -5.96 0.89 -5.10
C VAL A 170 -6.94 0.95 -3.93
N VAL A 171 -7.63 2.07 -3.71
CA VAL A 171 -8.60 2.26 -2.61
C VAL A 171 -10.03 1.76 -2.92
N GLY A 172 -10.23 1.16 -4.10
CA GLY A 172 -11.49 0.49 -4.46
C GLY A 172 -12.67 1.42 -4.74
N GLN A 173 -12.47 2.50 -5.51
CA GLN A 173 -13.57 3.26 -6.13
C GLN A 173 -13.55 3.21 -7.65
#